data_AF-A0A536GKU1-F1
#
_entry.id   AF-A0A536GKU1-F1
#
_cell.length_a   1.000
_cell.length_b   1.000
_cell.length_c   1.000
_cell.angle_alpha   90.00
_cell.angle_beta   90.00
_cell.angle_gamma   90.00
#
_symmetry.space_group_name_H-M   'P 1'
#
loop_
_entity.id
_entity.type
_entity.pdbx_description
1 polymer ?
#
loop_
_entity_poly.entity_id
_entity_poly.type
_entity_poly.pdbx_seq_one_letter_code
_entity_poly.pdbx_strand_id
1 'polypeptide(L)'
;TRRDRFAAIPPATLRRRGADAHERAVAVARQLPGETLRSDAAWGWVHQVLHGHALDHLTVLEPWADTLRTRQIGNDPFGPDPQPTLRTLAAARARFWAEDDEILSAFRETMDGVADADWTRRDDDAWSLADHVAHLAGWFGEGARALETHRATGRWTEMPAEGLDAFNDRQVRAARGTPPAELRERFDTGLDRLRTAIRAMRDEEWLDPEGFSWAYEDLHGHVRAHHAMVGPWTARLAWPEATATT
;
A
#
# COMPACT_ATOMS: atom_id res chain seq x y z
N THR A 1 25.61 -17.99 15.60
CA THR A 1 24.82 -16.82 16.07
C THR A 1 23.33 -17.16 16.04
N ARG A 2 22.44 -16.32 16.60
CA ARG A 2 20.98 -16.53 16.43
C ARG A 2 20.61 -16.52 14.94
N ARG A 3 21.30 -15.71 14.11
CA ARG A 3 21.12 -15.61 12.66
C ARG A 3 21.36 -16.94 11.93
N ASP A 4 22.44 -17.65 12.26
CA ASP A 4 22.78 -18.94 11.62
C ASP A 4 21.74 -20.04 11.88
N ARG A 5 21.03 -19.96 13.01
CA ARG A 5 19.96 -20.92 13.35
C ARG A 5 18.71 -20.74 12.49
N PHE A 6 18.47 -19.53 11.98
CA PHE A 6 17.34 -19.24 11.12
C PHE A 6 17.68 -19.37 9.63
N ALA A 7 18.92 -19.07 9.23
CA ALA A 7 19.37 -19.18 7.84
C ALA A 7 19.26 -20.61 7.26
N ALA A 8 19.28 -21.63 8.12
CA ALA A 8 19.13 -23.04 7.73
C ALA A 8 17.67 -23.51 7.62
N ILE A 9 16.69 -22.67 7.97
CA ILE A 9 15.27 -23.04 7.98
C ILE A 9 14.66 -22.67 6.62
N PRO A 10 13.97 -23.60 5.94
CA PRO A 10 13.32 -23.28 4.67
C PRO A 10 12.30 -22.13 4.80
N PRO A 11 12.23 -21.18 3.83
CA PRO A 11 11.35 -20.01 3.89
C PRO A 11 9.88 -20.37 4.17
N ALA A 12 9.34 -21.40 3.52
CA ALA A 12 7.96 -21.85 3.75
C ALA A 12 7.69 -22.28 5.20
N THR A 13 8.69 -22.87 5.88
CA THR A 13 8.57 -23.26 7.29
C THR A 13 8.58 -22.06 8.21
N LEU A 14 9.39 -21.07 7.92
CA LEU A 14 9.39 -19.81 8.65
C LEU A 14 8.06 -19.05 8.44
N ARG A 15 7.48 -19.05 7.22
CA ARG A 15 6.22 -18.35 6.94
C ARG A 15 5.07 -18.94 7.74
N ARG A 16 4.98 -20.27 7.77
CA ARG A 16 4.02 -21.00 8.61
C ARG A 16 4.21 -20.66 10.10
N ARG A 17 5.45 -20.65 10.60
CA ARG A 17 5.72 -20.27 12.00
C ARG A 17 5.33 -18.83 12.30
N GLY A 18 5.51 -17.92 11.35
CA GLY A 18 5.06 -16.53 11.43
C GLY A 18 3.54 -16.43 11.53
N ALA A 19 2.81 -17.14 10.66
CA ALA A 19 1.36 -17.24 10.71
C ALA A 19 0.87 -17.81 12.06
N ASP A 20 1.42 -18.94 12.51
CA ASP A 20 1.06 -19.54 13.80
C ASP A 20 1.36 -18.60 14.99
N ALA A 21 2.45 -17.84 14.92
CA ALA A 21 2.82 -16.88 15.96
C ALA A 21 1.89 -15.65 15.95
N HIS A 22 1.52 -15.16 14.76
CA HIS A 22 0.55 -14.09 14.59
C HIS A 22 -0.80 -14.48 15.16
N GLU A 23 -1.34 -15.65 14.81
CA GLU A 23 -2.61 -16.15 15.34
C GLU A 23 -2.60 -16.23 16.87
N ARG A 24 -1.53 -16.77 17.46
CA ARG A 24 -1.38 -16.83 18.93
C ARG A 24 -1.31 -15.44 19.55
N ALA A 25 -0.59 -14.51 18.95
CA ALA A 25 -0.47 -13.15 19.46
C ALA A 25 -1.81 -12.38 19.34
N VAL A 26 -2.58 -12.59 18.26
CA VAL A 26 -3.96 -12.09 18.13
C VAL A 26 -4.86 -12.70 19.19
N ALA A 27 -4.76 -14.01 19.44
CA ALA A 27 -5.54 -14.68 20.48
C ALA A 27 -5.26 -14.11 21.88
N VAL A 28 -4.01 -13.76 22.18
CA VAL A 28 -3.62 -13.09 23.43
C VAL A 28 -4.13 -11.64 23.46
N ALA A 29 -3.99 -10.89 22.36
CA ALA A 29 -4.47 -9.51 22.27
C ALA A 29 -5.99 -9.41 22.50
N ARG A 30 -6.77 -10.39 22.00
CA ARG A 30 -8.22 -10.48 22.23
C ARG A 30 -8.62 -10.68 23.69
N GLN A 31 -7.71 -11.10 24.55
CA GLN A 31 -7.97 -11.25 26.00
C GLN A 31 -7.71 -9.97 26.78
N LEU A 32 -7.10 -8.96 26.15
CA LEU A 32 -6.80 -7.68 26.80
C LEU A 32 -8.04 -6.77 26.80
N PRO A 33 -8.29 -6.02 27.89
CA PRO A 33 -9.31 -4.98 27.89
C PRO A 33 -9.07 -3.98 26.78
N GLY A 34 -10.15 -3.50 26.14
CA GLY A 34 -10.05 -2.53 25.05
C GLY A 34 -9.37 -1.22 25.44
N GLU A 35 -9.48 -0.80 26.70
CA GLU A 35 -8.74 0.35 27.25
C GLU A 35 -7.23 0.08 27.31
N THR A 36 -6.84 -1.13 27.71
CA THR A 36 -5.44 -1.55 27.74
C THR A 36 -4.85 -1.54 26.34
N LEU A 37 -5.51 -2.16 25.36
CA LEU A 37 -5.07 -2.17 23.95
C LEU A 37 -4.88 -0.77 23.36
N ARG A 38 -5.70 0.20 23.79
CA ARG A 38 -5.66 1.59 23.33
C ARG A 38 -4.63 2.46 24.04
N SER A 39 -4.05 1.99 25.14
CA SER A 39 -2.98 2.72 25.83
C SER A 39 -1.70 2.74 24.98
N ASP A 40 -0.95 3.83 24.98
CA ASP A 40 0.30 3.97 24.19
C ASP A 40 1.29 2.82 24.43
N ALA A 41 1.34 2.28 25.65
CA ALA A 41 2.22 1.19 26.02
C ALA A 41 1.79 -0.16 25.41
N ALA A 42 0.49 -0.50 25.46
CA ALA A 42 0.02 -1.76 24.89
C ALA A 42 -0.23 -1.67 23.38
N TRP A 43 -0.65 -0.52 22.86
CA TRP A 43 -0.67 -0.23 21.43
C TRP A 43 0.74 -0.34 20.87
N GLY A 44 1.72 0.30 21.50
CA GLY A 44 3.13 0.15 21.13
C GLY A 44 3.59 -1.30 21.09
N TRP A 45 3.23 -2.12 22.09
CA TRP A 45 3.67 -3.51 22.13
C TRP A 45 2.89 -4.45 21.21
N VAL A 46 1.57 -4.33 21.10
CA VAL A 46 0.72 -5.17 20.23
C VAL A 46 0.92 -4.79 18.76
N HIS A 47 0.98 -3.49 18.44
CA HIS A 47 1.35 -3.00 17.12
C HIS A 47 2.79 -3.38 16.78
N GLN A 48 3.76 -3.19 17.69
CA GLN A 48 5.11 -3.66 17.40
C GLN A 48 5.16 -5.17 17.26
N VAL A 49 4.53 -6.00 18.09
CA VAL A 49 4.66 -7.46 17.96
C VAL A 49 3.88 -8.04 16.78
N LEU A 50 2.68 -7.53 16.47
CA LEU A 50 1.83 -8.03 15.38
C LEU A 50 2.14 -7.42 14.01
N HIS A 51 2.58 -6.15 13.97
CA HIS A 51 2.87 -5.41 12.74
C HIS A 51 4.38 -5.11 12.61
N GLY A 52 4.98 -4.45 13.60
CA GLY A 52 6.39 -4.00 13.52
C GLY A 52 7.44 -5.11 13.57
N HIS A 53 7.18 -6.20 14.29
CA HIS A 53 8.11 -7.28 14.59
C HIS A 53 7.91 -8.42 13.61
N ALA A 54 6.71 -8.56 13.04
CA ALA A 54 6.49 -9.32 11.81
C ALA A 54 7.30 -8.72 10.65
N LEU A 55 7.36 -7.38 10.54
CA LEU A 55 8.28 -6.67 9.63
C LEU A 55 9.76 -6.85 10.05
N ASP A 56 10.09 -6.86 11.34
CA ASP A 56 11.46 -7.16 11.79
C ASP A 56 11.89 -8.61 11.48
N HIS A 57 10.99 -9.60 11.52
CA HIS A 57 11.29 -11.00 11.18
C HIS A 57 11.10 -11.33 9.71
N LEU A 58 10.44 -10.48 8.93
CA LEU A 58 10.51 -10.52 7.46
C LEU A 58 11.98 -10.45 7.00
N THR A 59 12.88 -9.79 7.73
CA THR A 59 14.34 -9.79 7.44
C THR A 59 15.00 -11.18 7.52
N VAL A 60 14.39 -12.11 8.26
CA VAL A 60 14.88 -13.50 8.42
C VAL A 60 14.24 -14.44 7.40
N LEU A 61 13.08 -14.06 6.90
CA LEU A 61 12.18 -14.82 6.03
C LEU A 61 12.34 -14.49 4.54
N GLU A 62 12.63 -13.22 4.29
CA GLU A 62 12.65 -12.52 3.03
C GLU A 62 13.90 -11.62 3.05
N PRO A 63 15.07 -12.06 2.58
CA PRO A 63 16.32 -11.29 2.66
C PRO A 63 16.26 -9.88 2.03
N TRP A 64 15.25 -9.59 1.20
CA TRP A 64 14.96 -8.26 0.67
C TRP A 64 14.42 -7.25 1.71
N ALA A 65 13.99 -7.69 2.89
CA ALA A 65 13.61 -6.80 3.98
C ALA A 65 14.81 -6.16 4.70
N ASP A 66 16.03 -6.73 4.60
CA ASP A 66 17.27 -6.07 5.08
C ASP A 66 17.59 -4.83 4.21
N THR A 67 17.18 -4.85 2.94
CA THR A 67 17.20 -3.69 2.06
C THR A 67 16.17 -2.64 2.46
N LEU A 68 14.99 -2.99 3.00
CA LEU A 68 14.00 -2.00 3.47
C LEU A 68 14.55 -1.10 4.59
N ARG A 69 15.33 -1.66 5.53
CA ARG A 69 15.90 -0.89 6.65
C ARG A 69 17.09 -0.02 6.23
N THR A 70 17.85 -0.47 5.24
CA THR A 70 18.93 0.34 4.62
C THR A 70 18.38 1.46 3.73
N ARG A 71 17.13 1.31 3.28
CA ARG A 71 16.39 2.23 2.40
C ARG A 71 15.60 3.32 3.14
N GLN A 72 15.36 3.15 4.45
CA GLN A 72 14.76 4.14 5.35
C GLN A 72 15.70 5.31 5.70
N ILE A 73 16.22 6.01 4.68
CA ILE A 73 16.86 7.32 4.88
C ILE A 73 15.80 8.38 4.63
N GLY A 74 15.37 9.11 5.67
CA GLY A 74 14.48 10.26 5.53
C GLY A 74 12.97 9.97 5.46
N ASN A 75 12.49 8.92 6.16
CA ASN A 75 11.07 8.50 6.18
C ASN A 75 10.50 7.93 4.86
N ASP A 76 11.34 7.54 3.90
CA ASP A 76 10.90 6.75 2.75
C ASP A 76 10.97 5.23 3.07
N PRO A 77 9.84 4.53 3.23
CA PRO A 77 9.84 3.10 3.54
C PRO A 77 10.17 2.21 2.32
N PHE A 78 10.33 2.78 1.12
CA PHE A 78 10.49 2.02 -0.13
C PHE A 78 11.91 2.10 -0.72
N GLY A 79 12.67 3.15 -0.40
CA GLY A 79 14.01 3.42 -0.91
C GLY A 79 14.00 3.97 -2.32
N PRO A 80 15.18 4.26 -2.92
CA PRO A 80 15.22 4.75 -4.29
C PRO A 80 14.52 3.76 -5.21
N ASP A 81 13.59 4.29 -6.00
CA ASP A 81 12.76 3.51 -6.90
C ASP A 81 13.65 2.61 -7.78
N PRO A 82 13.21 1.38 -8.09
CA PRO A 82 14.03 0.43 -8.83
C PRO A 82 14.07 0.80 -10.32
N GLN A 83 14.63 1.97 -10.65
CA GLN A 83 14.76 2.47 -12.02
C GLN A 83 15.43 1.40 -12.87
N PRO A 84 14.75 0.92 -13.93
CA PRO A 84 15.34 -0.03 -14.85
C PRO A 84 16.57 0.57 -15.54
N THR A 85 17.53 -0.29 -15.83
CA THR A 85 18.63 0.00 -16.76
C THR A 85 18.45 -0.88 -17.99
N LEU A 86 19.10 -0.55 -19.11
CA LEU A 86 19.08 -1.40 -20.30
C LEU A 86 19.40 -2.87 -19.99
N ARG A 87 20.35 -3.11 -19.08
CA ARG A 87 20.75 -4.45 -18.65
C ARG A 87 19.68 -5.17 -17.82
N THR A 88 18.90 -4.43 -17.04
CA THR A 88 17.93 -5.00 -16.09
C THR A 88 16.48 -4.92 -16.57
N LEU A 89 16.21 -4.26 -17.69
CA LEU A 89 14.87 -3.91 -18.15
C LEU A 89 13.89 -5.10 -18.21
N ALA A 90 14.29 -6.18 -18.88
CA ALA A 90 13.42 -7.37 -19.01
C ALA A 90 13.07 -7.99 -17.64
N ALA A 91 14.07 -8.13 -16.76
CA ALA A 91 13.86 -8.67 -15.42
C ALA A 91 13.06 -7.71 -14.52
N ALA A 92 13.29 -6.40 -14.66
CA ALA A 92 12.56 -5.37 -13.92
C ALA A 92 11.08 -5.36 -14.29
N ARG A 93 10.74 -5.43 -15.59
CA ARG A 93 9.35 -5.55 -16.05
C ARG A 93 8.67 -6.83 -15.59
N ALA A 94 9.36 -7.98 -15.67
CA ALA A 94 8.81 -9.24 -15.20
C ALA A 94 8.50 -9.19 -13.70
N ARG A 95 9.41 -8.63 -12.90
CA ARG A 95 9.20 -8.43 -11.47
C ARG A 95 8.09 -7.42 -11.18
N PHE A 96 8.04 -6.31 -11.91
CA PHE A 96 6.97 -5.32 -11.80
C PHE A 96 5.60 -6.00 -11.88
N TRP A 97 5.33 -6.75 -12.94
CA TRP A 97 4.03 -7.42 -13.09
C TRP A 97 3.77 -8.54 -12.08
N ALA A 98 4.81 -9.23 -11.61
CA ALA A 98 4.65 -10.23 -10.56
C ALA A 98 4.25 -9.58 -9.22
N GLU A 99 4.85 -8.43 -8.88
CA GLU A 99 4.54 -7.68 -7.66
C GLU A 99 3.18 -6.99 -7.74
N ASP A 100 2.78 -6.52 -8.92
CA ASP A 100 1.52 -5.80 -9.16
C ASP A 100 0.30 -6.57 -8.64
N ASP A 101 0.18 -7.85 -9.04
CA ASP A 101 -0.94 -8.70 -8.63
C ASP A 101 -0.96 -8.97 -7.12
N GLU A 102 0.22 -9.12 -6.49
CA GLU A 102 0.34 -9.33 -5.04
C GLU A 102 -0.10 -8.08 -4.25
N ILE A 103 0.37 -6.90 -4.67
CA ILE A 103 0.02 -5.61 -4.04
C ILE A 103 -1.49 -5.37 -4.13
N LEU A 104 -2.06 -5.57 -5.31
CA LEU A 104 -3.45 -5.28 -5.58
C LEU A 104 -4.39 -6.30 -4.94
N SER A 105 -4.01 -7.58 -4.87
CA SER A 105 -4.75 -8.57 -4.09
C SER A 105 -4.83 -8.14 -2.63
N ALA A 106 -3.70 -7.75 -2.03
CA ALA A 106 -3.66 -7.35 -0.63
C ALA A 106 -4.50 -6.09 -0.36
N PHE A 107 -4.48 -5.10 -1.26
CA PHE A 107 -5.32 -3.91 -1.11
C PHE A 107 -6.81 -4.20 -1.32
N ARG A 108 -7.16 -5.09 -2.28
CA ARG A 108 -8.55 -5.52 -2.50
C ARG A 108 -9.10 -6.29 -1.31
N GLU A 109 -8.33 -7.17 -0.70
CA GLU A 109 -8.71 -7.87 0.53
C GLU A 109 -9.04 -6.86 1.65
N THR A 110 -8.25 -5.81 1.79
CA THR A 110 -8.52 -4.71 2.73
C THR A 110 -9.82 -3.98 2.38
N MET A 111 -10.07 -3.65 1.12
CA MET A 111 -11.33 -3.03 0.72
C MET A 111 -12.53 -3.96 0.99
N ASP A 112 -12.44 -5.23 0.62
CA ASP A 112 -13.49 -6.25 0.79
C ASP A 112 -13.78 -6.57 2.26
N GLY A 113 -12.78 -6.45 3.14
CA GLY A 113 -12.89 -6.70 4.57
C GLY A 113 -13.59 -5.58 5.37
N VAL A 114 -13.79 -4.40 4.78
CA VAL A 114 -14.40 -3.24 5.46
C VAL A 114 -15.87 -3.13 5.06
N ALA A 115 -16.75 -3.11 6.06
CA ALA A 115 -18.19 -2.94 5.85
C ALA A 115 -18.49 -1.59 5.19
N ASP A 116 -19.42 -1.58 4.23
CA ASP A 116 -19.79 -0.39 3.45
C ASP A 116 -20.13 0.84 4.31
N ALA A 117 -20.75 0.63 5.48
CA ALA A 117 -21.10 1.69 6.42
C ALA A 117 -19.87 2.38 7.03
N ASP A 118 -18.73 1.68 7.12
CA ASP A 118 -17.49 2.19 7.70
C ASP A 118 -16.59 2.89 6.66
N TRP A 119 -16.88 2.78 5.36
CA TRP A 119 -16.05 3.38 4.31
C TRP A 119 -15.85 4.89 4.45
N THR A 120 -16.85 5.58 5.00
CA THR A 120 -16.81 7.04 5.23
C THR A 120 -16.41 7.42 6.66
N ARG A 121 -16.16 6.44 7.54
CA ARG A 121 -15.76 6.70 8.92
C ARG A 121 -14.34 7.25 8.95
N ARG A 122 -14.11 8.26 9.80
CA ARG A 122 -12.82 8.93 9.99
C ARG A 122 -12.44 8.91 11.46
N ASP A 123 -11.15 8.80 11.72
CA ASP A 123 -10.57 9.16 13.01
C ASP A 123 -10.06 10.61 12.86
N ASP A 124 -10.74 11.57 13.47
CA ASP A 124 -10.42 13.02 13.40
C ASP A 124 -10.37 13.60 11.97
N ASP A 125 -9.35 14.42 11.66
CA ASP A 125 -9.13 15.08 10.36
C ASP A 125 -8.50 14.16 9.29
N ALA A 126 -8.38 12.86 9.57
CA ALA A 126 -7.80 11.90 8.62
C ALA A 126 -8.74 11.59 7.44
N TRP A 127 -8.17 11.10 6.34
CA TRP A 127 -8.93 10.55 5.22
C TRP A 127 -9.61 9.23 5.62
N SER A 128 -10.82 9.03 5.12
CA SER A 128 -11.54 7.75 5.22
C SER A 128 -11.06 6.77 4.13
N LEU A 129 -11.47 5.50 4.20
CA LEU A 129 -11.20 4.54 3.13
C LEU A 129 -11.78 5.00 1.79
N ALA A 130 -12.98 5.57 1.78
CA ALA A 130 -13.59 6.13 0.58
C ALA A 130 -12.71 7.24 -0.04
N ASP A 131 -12.11 8.10 0.80
CA ASP A 131 -11.23 9.18 0.35
C ASP A 131 -9.93 8.61 -0.27
N HIS A 132 -9.33 7.59 0.36
CA HIS A 132 -8.15 6.89 -0.15
C HIS A 132 -8.39 6.17 -1.49
N VAL A 133 -9.50 5.44 -1.60
CA VAL A 133 -9.86 4.71 -2.83
C VAL A 133 -10.12 5.69 -3.98
N ALA A 134 -10.83 6.79 -3.72
CA ALA A 134 -11.08 7.80 -4.73
C ALA A 134 -9.81 8.54 -5.17
N HIS A 135 -8.92 8.82 -4.22
CA HIS A 135 -7.63 9.43 -4.52
C HIS A 135 -6.79 8.53 -5.44
N LEU A 136 -6.65 7.24 -5.11
CA LEU A 136 -5.96 6.26 -5.95
C LEU A 136 -6.57 6.18 -7.35
N ALA A 137 -7.90 6.06 -7.44
CA ALA A 137 -8.61 6.01 -8.72
C ALA A 137 -8.35 7.26 -9.58
N GLY A 138 -8.29 8.44 -8.95
CA GLY A 138 -7.97 9.70 -9.61
C GLY A 138 -6.55 9.71 -10.18
N TRP A 139 -5.56 9.25 -9.42
CA TRP A 139 -4.17 9.15 -9.87
C TRP A 139 -3.96 8.09 -10.93
N PHE A 140 -4.66 6.95 -10.87
CA PHE A 140 -4.63 6.00 -11.98
C PHE A 140 -5.09 6.61 -13.30
N GLY A 141 -6.15 7.42 -13.25
CA GLY A 141 -6.63 8.14 -14.40
C GLY A 141 -5.62 9.17 -14.93
N GLU A 142 -4.92 9.85 -14.02
CA GLU A 142 -3.93 10.87 -14.36
C GLU A 142 -2.64 10.27 -14.93
N GLY A 143 -2.06 9.25 -14.28
CA GLY A 143 -0.89 8.54 -14.79
C GLY A 143 -1.15 7.89 -16.14
N ALA A 144 -2.33 7.30 -16.35
CA ALA A 144 -2.71 6.77 -17.65
C ALA A 144 -2.73 7.88 -18.72
N ARG A 145 -3.34 9.03 -18.39
CA ARG A 145 -3.40 10.19 -19.28
C ARG A 145 -2.00 10.74 -19.58
N ALA A 146 -1.10 10.77 -18.60
CA ALA A 146 0.27 11.23 -18.77
C ALA A 146 1.04 10.34 -19.77
N LEU A 147 0.98 9.01 -19.57
CA LEU A 147 1.58 8.02 -20.47
C LEU A 147 0.98 8.04 -21.88
N GLU A 148 -0.34 8.20 -22.01
CA GLU A 148 -1.03 8.36 -23.30
C GLU A 148 -0.59 9.65 -24.02
N THR A 149 -0.53 10.77 -23.29
CA THR A 149 -0.14 12.08 -23.84
C THR A 149 1.31 12.06 -24.31
N HIS A 150 2.22 11.47 -23.53
CA HIS A 150 3.61 11.31 -23.93
C HIS A 150 3.74 10.48 -25.22
N ARG A 151 3.02 9.35 -25.32
CA ARG A 151 3.05 8.55 -26.56
C ARG A 151 2.52 9.31 -27.77
N ALA A 152 1.50 10.15 -27.59
CA ALA A 152 0.90 10.92 -28.67
C ALA A 152 1.74 12.14 -29.11
N THR A 153 2.47 12.76 -28.18
CA THR A 153 3.09 14.08 -28.40
C THR A 153 4.61 14.11 -28.22
N GLY A 154 5.19 13.07 -27.64
CA GLY A 154 6.59 12.99 -27.23
C GLY A 154 6.92 13.82 -25.98
N ARG A 155 5.92 14.36 -25.26
CA ARG A 155 6.11 15.21 -24.09
C ARG A 155 5.43 14.61 -22.87
N TRP A 156 6.16 14.56 -21.76
CA TRP A 156 5.57 14.25 -20.47
C TRP A 156 4.57 15.33 -20.06
N THR A 157 3.52 14.90 -19.36
CA THR A 157 2.53 15.84 -18.87
C THR A 157 3.09 16.55 -17.65
N GLU A 158 2.89 17.86 -17.56
CA GLU A 158 3.14 18.61 -16.34
C GLU A 158 2.16 18.17 -15.24
N MET A 159 2.60 18.29 -13.99
CA MET A 159 1.73 18.10 -12.83
C MET A 159 0.46 18.95 -12.93
N PRO A 160 -0.65 18.54 -12.27
CA PRO A 160 -1.91 19.28 -12.32
C PRO A 160 -1.72 20.78 -12.06
N ALA A 161 -2.25 21.62 -12.96
CA ALA A 161 -2.03 23.07 -12.93
C ALA A 161 -2.58 23.73 -11.66
N GLU A 162 -3.61 23.13 -11.06
CA GLU A 162 -4.16 23.54 -9.76
C GLU A 162 -3.25 23.21 -8.56
N GLY A 163 -2.19 22.44 -8.76
CA GLY A 163 -1.32 21.91 -7.70
C GLY A 163 -1.83 20.59 -7.11
N LEU A 164 -0.91 19.84 -6.50
CA LEU A 164 -1.16 18.50 -5.98
C LEU A 164 -2.25 18.46 -4.91
N ASP A 165 -2.19 19.38 -3.94
CA ASP A 165 -3.16 19.42 -2.85
C ASP A 165 -4.57 19.69 -3.37
N ALA A 166 -4.73 20.67 -4.28
CA ALA A 166 -6.03 21.00 -4.86
C ALA A 166 -6.58 19.88 -5.76
N PHE A 167 -5.69 19.18 -6.49
CA PHE A 167 -6.04 17.99 -7.25
C PHE A 167 -6.56 16.89 -6.32
N ASN A 168 -5.79 16.55 -5.28
CA ASN A 168 -6.14 15.52 -4.29
C ASN A 168 -7.46 15.83 -3.59
N ASP A 169 -7.60 17.07 -3.11
CA ASP A 169 -8.81 17.58 -2.48
C ASP A 169 -10.03 17.45 -3.39
N ARG A 170 -9.89 17.69 -4.70
CA ARG A 170 -10.99 17.53 -5.64
C ARG A 170 -11.43 16.08 -5.73
N GLN A 171 -10.50 15.12 -5.84
CA GLN A 171 -10.83 13.69 -5.90
C GLN A 171 -11.57 13.25 -4.64
N VAL A 172 -11.05 13.65 -3.47
CA VAL A 172 -11.65 13.38 -2.17
C VAL A 172 -13.03 14.01 -2.03
N ARG A 173 -13.20 15.28 -2.43
CA ARG A 173 -14.52 15.94 -2.39
C ARG A 173 -15.53 15.27 -3.33
N ALA A 174 -15.11 14.85 -4.53
CA ALA A 174 -15.96 14.18 -5.50
C ALA A 174 -16.39 12.77 -5.05
N ALA A 175 -15.65 12.15 -4.12
CA ALA A 175 -16.00 10.86 -3.54
C ALA A 175 -17.12 10.94 -2.50
N ARG A 176 -17.34 12.12 -1.89
CA ARG A 176 -18.29 12.26 -0.78
C ARG A 176 -19.72 11.93 -1.22
N GLY A 177 -20.33 10.97 -0.53
CA GLY A 177 -21.67 10.48 -0.85
C GLY A 177 -21.72 9.47 -2.01
N THR A 178 -20.58 9.13 -2.61
CA THR A 178 -20.50 8.03 -3.58
C THR A 178 -20.56 6.69 -2.84
N PRO A 179 -21.43 5.74 -3.25
CA PRO A 179 -21.50 4.42 -2.62
C PRO A 179 -20.18 3.64 -2.75
N PRO A 180 -19.80 2.81 -1.77
CA PRO A 180 -18.62 1.95 -1.83
C PRO A 180 -18.49 1.13 -3.12
N ALA A 181 -19.59 0.53 -3.59
CA ALA A 181 -19.61 -0.24 -4.83
C ALA A 181 -19.16 0.58 -6.05
N GLU A 182 -19.60 1.84 -6.15
CA GLU A 182 -19.22 2.72 -7.25
C GLU A 182 -17.75 3.19 -7.10
N LEU A 183 -17.27 3.41 -5.87
CA LEU A 183 -15.86 3.72 -5.63
C LEU A 183 -14.93 2.55 -6.01
N ARG A 184 -15.34 1.30 -5.75
CA ARG A 184 -14.62 0.11 -6.22
C ARG A 184 -14.58 0.03 -7.74
N GLU A 185 -15.72 0.27 -8.40
CA GLU A 185 -15.77 0.28 -9.87
C GLU A 185 -14.86 1.37 -10.47
N ARG A 186 -14.84 2.56 -9.87
CA ARG A 186 -13.93 3.65 -10.28
C ARG A 186 -12.47 3.27 -10.07
N PHE A 187 -12.14 2.63 -8.95
CA PHE A 187 -10.80 2.12 -8.67
C PHE A 187 -10.37 1.10 -9.72
N ASP A 188 -11.17 0.07 -9.98
CA ASP A 188 -10.86 -0.98 -10.94
C ASP A 188 -10.77 -0.45 -12.38
N THR A 189 -11.67 0.47 -12.76
CA THR A 189 -11.64 1.11 -14.09
C THR A 189 -10.38 1.96 -14.28
N GLY A 190 -10.01 2.76 -13.27
CA GLY A 190 -8.79 3.56 -13.30
C GLY A 190 -7.55 2.67 -13.38
N LEU A 191 -7.51 1.64 -12.54
CA LEU A 191 -6.43 0.66 -12.46
C LEU A 191 -6.22 -0.05 -13.81
N ASP A 192 -7.29 -0.54 -14.43
CA ASP A 192 -7.20 -1.23 -15.72
C ASP A 192 -6.72 -0.30 -16.83
N ARG A 193 -7.13 0.97 -16.80
CA ARG A 193 -6.63 1.97 -17.74
C ARG A 193 -5.14 2.23 -17.54
N LEU A 194 -4.68 2.43 -16.31
CA LEU A 194 -3.26 2.66 -16.02
C LEU A 194 -2.42 1.44 -16.38
N ARG A 195 -2.84 0.22 -15.98
CA ARG A 195 -2.16 -1.02 -16.38
C ARG A 195 -2.09 -1.17 -17.90
N THR A 196 -3.14 -0.80 -18.61
CA THR A 196 -3.15 -0.82 -20.09
C THR A 196 -2.14 0.17 -20.66
N ALA A 197 -2.05 1.38 -20.12
CA ALA A 197 -1.07 2.38 -20.52
C ALA A 197 0.37 1.92 -20.24
N ILE A 198 0.63 1.33 -19.06
CA ILE A 198 1.95 0.81 -18.65
C ILE A 198 2.38 -0.37 -19.53
N ARG A 199 1.46 -1.29 -19.85
CA ARG A 199 1.75 -2.41 -20.78
C ARG A 199 2.14 -1.93 -22.17
N ALA A 200 1.67 -0.77 -22.57
CA ALA A 200 1.97 -0.16 -23.87
C ALA A 200 3.24 0.71 -23.86
N MET A 201 3.93 0.83 -22.72
CA MET A 201 5.18 1.58 -22.65
C MET A 201 6.31 0.91 -23.43
N ARG A 202 7.09 1.73 -24.12
CA ARG A 202 8.30 1.36 -24.85
C ARG A 202 9.52 1.24 -23.93
N ASP A 203 10.59 0.64 -24.43
CA ASP A 203 11.84 0.48 -23.68
C ASP A 203 12.40 1.82 -23.21
N GLU A 204 12.33 2.85 -24.04
CA GLU A 204 12.80 4.19 -23.71
C GLU A 204 12.00 4.82 -22.56
N GLU A 205 10.69 4.57 -22.51
CA GLU A 205 9.80 5.10 -21.47
C GLU A 205 10.00 4.42 -20.11
N TRP A 206 10.35 3.13 -20.12
CA TRP A 206 10.73 2.42 -18.88
C TRP A 206 12.11 2.82 -18.36
N LEU A 207 12.97 3.34 -19.22
CA LEU A 207 14.32 3.81 -18.87
C LEU A 207 14.34 5.29 -18.51
N ASP A 208 13.35 6.04 -18.97
CA ASP A 208 13.10 7.43 -18.58
C ASP A 208 12.63 7.47 -17.12
N PRO A 209 13.28 8.26 -16.23
CA PRO A 209 12.82 8.44 -14.86
C PRO A 209 11.38 8.93 -14.75
N GLU A 210 10.95 9.81 -15.64
CA GLU A 210 9.60 10.37 -15.62
C GLU A 210 8.57 9.30 -16.03
N GLY A 211 8.86 8.57 -17.11
CA GLY A 211 8.00 7.47 -17.56
C GLY A 211 7.90 6.34 -16.54
N PHE A 212 8.99 6.04 -15.84
CA PHE A 212 8.98 5.07 -14.76
C PHE A 212 8.22 5.57 -13.52
N SER A 213 8.33 6.85 -13.17
CA SER A 213 7.56 7.46 -12.07
C SER A 213 6.05 7.32 -12.32
N TRP A 214 5.55 7.71 -13.50
CA TRP A 214 4.14 7.52 -13.88
C TRP A 214 3.66 6.06 -13.87
N ALA A 215 4.56 5.09 -13.98
CA ALA A 215 4.22 3.68 -13.93
C ALA A 215 4.31 3.09 -12.52
N TYR A 216 5.33 3.47 -11.75
CA TYR A 216 5.64 2.88 -10.45
C TYR A 216 5.02 3.67 -9.31
N GLU A 217 5.22 4.99 -9.27
CA GLU A 217 4.73 5.83 -8.18
C GLU A 217 3.20 5.88 -8.19
N ASP A 218 2.57 6.02 -9.35
CA ASP A 218 1.11 6.08 -9.50
C ASP A 218 0.42 4.71 -9.41
N LEU A 219 1.17 3.60 -9.38
CA LEU A 219 0.61 2.25 -9.24
C LEU A 219 1.10 1.56 -7.97
N HIS A 220 2.29 0.96 -8.01
CA HIS A 220 2.80 0.15 -6.90
C HIS A 220 3.10 0.98 -5.68
N GLY A 221 3.86 2.07 -5.86
CA GLY A 221 4.22 3.00 -4.79
C GLY A 221 2.97 3.55 -4.13
N HIS A 222 2.01 4.00 -4.94
CA HIS A 222 0.79 4.62 -4.46
C HIS A 222 -0.08 3.67 -3.66
N VAL A 223 -0.37 2.50 -4.23
CA VAL A 223 -1.25 1.52 -3.59
C VAL A 223 -0.61 1.01 -2.30
N ARG A 224 0.71 0.73 -2.30
CA ARG A 224 1.43 0.33 -1.07
C ARG A 224 1.37 1.42 0.00
N ALA A 225 1.60 2.68 -0.37
CA ALA A 225 1.56 3.80 0.57
C ALA A 225 0.17 3.94 1.21
N HIS A 226 -0.89 3.94 0.40
CA HIS A 226 -2.24 4.05 0.92
C HIS A 226 -2.69 2.81 1.67
N HIS A 227 -2.29 1.61 1.25
CA HIS A 227 -2.54 0.39 2.00
C HIS A 227 -1.93 0.48 3.41
N ALA A 228 -0.69 0.96 3.53
CA ALA A 228 -0.04 1.18 4.82
C ALA A 228 -0.74 2.25 5.66
N MET A 229 -1.27 3.31 5.05
CA MET A 229 -2.02 4.36 5.74
C MET A 229 -3.37 3.87 6.30
N VAL A 230 -4.09 3.03 5.56
CA VAL A 230 -5.40 2.51 6.00
C VAL A 230 -5.30 1.31 6.93
N GLY A 231 -4.17 0.60 6.94
CA GLY A 231 -3.95 -0.59 7.78
C GLY A 231 -4.24 -0.35 9.28
N PRO A 232 -3.67 0.68 9.93
CA PRO A 232 -3.97 0.98 11.32
C PRO A 232 -5.45 1.31 11.56
N TRP A 233 -6.10 2.01 10.64
CA TRP A 233 -7.52 2.36 10.74
C TRP A 233 -8.43 1.13 10.63
N THR A 234 -8.19 0.27 9.64
CA THR A 234 -8.95 -0.99 9.48
C THR A 234 -8.79 -1.91 10.69
N ALA A 235 -7.59 -1.99 11.26
CA ALA A 235 -7.36 -2.74 12.49
C ALA A 235 -8.19 -2.20 13.67
N ARG A 236 -8.36 -0.87 13.77
CA ARG A 236 -9.17 -0.23 14.82
C ARG A 236 -10.67 -0.46 14.66
N LEU A 237 -11.18 -0.59 13.44
CA LEU A 237 -12.60 -0.93 13.21
C LEU A 237 -13.00 -2.27 13.84
N ALA A 238 -12.07 -3.23 13.88
CA ALA A 238 -12.32 -4.54 14.45
C ALA A 238 -12.21 -4.59 15.99
N TRP A 239 -11.92 -3.45 16.65
CA TRP A 239 -11.77 -3.41 18.10
C TRP A 239 -13.12 -3.42 18.82
N PRO A 240 -13.26 -4.17 19.93
CA PRO A 240 -14.45 -4.07 20.77
C PRO A 240 -14.66 -2.63 21.24
N GLU A 241 -15.88 -2.11 21.19
CA GLU A 241 -16.19 -0.79 21.75
C GLU A 241 -15.66 -0.69 23.19
N ALA A 242 -15.08 0.47 23.55
CA ALA A 242 -14.69 0.70 24.93
C ALA A 242 -15.96 0.64 25.79
N THR A 243 -16.05 -0.34 26.70
CA THR A 243 -17.12 -0.37 27.69
C THR A 243 -17.00 0.92 28.51
N ALA A 244 -18.03 1.76 28.46
CA ALA A 244 -18.03 3.00 29.23
C ALA A 244 -17.89 2.65 30.72
N THR A 245 -16.78 3.07 31.32
CA THR A 245 -16.59 2.98 32.77
C THR A 245 -17.62 3.91 33.41
N THR A 246 -18.60 3.32 34.11
CA THR A 246 -19.66 4.03 34.83
C THR A 246 -19.19 4.47 36.21
#